data_AF-A0A966W9F2-F1
#
_entry.id   AF-A0A966W9F2-F1
#
_cell.length_a   1.000
_cell.length_b   1.000
_cell.length_c   1.000
_cell.angle_alpha   90.00
_cell.angle_beta   90.00
_cell.angle_gamma   90.00
#
_symmetry.space_group_name_H-M   'P 1'
#
loop_
_entity.id
_entity.type
_entity.pdbx_description
1 polymer ?
#
loop_
_entity_poly.entity_id
_entity_poly.type
_entity_poly.pdbx_seq_one_letter_code
_entity_poly.pdbx_strand_id
1 'polypeptide(L)'
;LLVAAAEQGLRRLLLFGYQGKLIKLAGGIFHTHHHLADGRLEVLTSQGVLQGLPAAQLQALATAASVDGALRDLAAWDREAAAALRQRVAAAVEQRSRAYLARHGQHGLEVGAVLFDRNREICASGPLGQQLLQAFRDRDLG
;
A
#
# COMPACT_ATOMS: atom_id res chain seq x y z
N LEU A 1 -2.92 -14.03 -7.66
CA LEU A 1 -3.42 -12.99 -8.59
C LEU A 1 -2.27 -12.26 -9.32
N LEU A 2 -1.26 -11.71 -8.61
CA LEU A 2 -0.12 -11.05 -9.29
C LEU A 2 0.68 -11.97 -10.23
N VAL A 3 1.05 -13.17 -9.77
CA VAL A 3 1.77 -14.15 -10.61
C VAL A 3 0.94 -14.55 -11.82
N ALA A 4 -0.34 -14.87 -11.61
CA ALA A 4 -1.26 -15.17 -12.71
C ALA A 4 -1.36 -14.02 -13.73
N ALA A 5 -1.41 -12.76 -13.28
CA ALA A 5 -1.40 -11.61 -14.19
C ALA A 5 -0.12 -11.55 -15.04
N ALA A 6 1.04 -11.84 -14.43
CA ALA A 6 2.31 -11.90 -15.16
C ALA A 6 2.35 -13.07 -16.15
N GLU A 7 1.84 -14.24 -15.77
CA GLU A 7 1.72 -15.43 -16.65
C GLU A 7 0.79 -15.19 -17.84
N GLN A 8 -0.20 -14.32 -17.70
CA GLN A 8 -1.06 -13.87 -18.80
C GLN A 8 -0.41 -12.78 -19.67
N GLY A 9 0.86 -12.43 -19.44
CA GLY A 9 1.61 -11.50 -20.27
C GLY A 9 1.29 -10.02 -20.04
N LEU A 10 0.63 -9.67 -18.92
CA LEU A 10 0.43 -8.25 -18.57
C LEU A 10 1.79 -7.60 -18.31
N ARG A 11 2.00 -6.43 -18.91
CA ARG A 11 3.20 -5.61 -18.70
C ARG A 11 3.06 -4.63 -17.55
N ARG A 12 1.85 -4.10 -17.35
CA ARG A 12 1.55 -3.07 -16.35
C ARG A 12 0.26 -3.43 -15.61
N LEU A 13 0.27 -3.31 -14.29
CA LEU A 13 -0.88 -3.55 -13.44
C LEU A 13 -1.01 -2.43 -12.40
N LEU A 14 -2.18 -1.79 -12.35
CA LEU A 14 -2.51 -0.83 -11.32
C LEU A 14 -3.36 -1.48 -10.23
N LEU A 15 -2.79 -1.62 -9.03
CA LEU A 15 -3.52 -2.03 -7.83
C LEU A 15 -4.26 -0.82 -7.26
N PHE A 16 -5.56 -0.74 -7.53
CA PHE A 16 -6.44 0.28 -6.95
C PHE A 16 -7.25 -0.33 -5.79
N GLY A 17 -7.02 0.10 -4.55
CA GLY A 17 -7.59 -0.61 -3.40
C GLY A 17 -7.71 0.20 -2.11
N TYR A 18 -8.65 -0.23 -1.26
CA TYR A 18 -8.83 0.35 0.07
C TYR A 18 -7.56 0.11 0.91
N GLN A 19 -7.07 1.17 1.57
CA GLN A 19 -5.81 1.13 2.33
C GLN A 19 -5.72 -0.01 3.34
N GLY A 20 -6.82 -0.31 4.06
CA GLY A 20 -6.84 -1.38 5.05
C GLY A 20 -6.75 -2.78 4.47
N LYS A 21 -6.88 -2.95 3.14
CA LYS A 21 -6.62 -4.20 2.42
C LYS A 21 -5.22 -4.21 1.82
N LEU A 22 -4.84 -3.15 1.11
CA LEU A 22 -3.55 -3.09 0.41
C LEU A 22 -2.36 -3.05 1.35
N ILE A 23 -2.53 -2.57 2.59
CA ILE A 23 -1.45 -2.58 3.59
C ILE A 23 -0.87 -3.99 3.85
N LYS A 24 -1.66 -5.05 3.66
CA LYS A 24 -1.13 -6.44 3.73
C LYS A 24 0.00 -6.68 2.74
N LEU A 25 -0.11 -6.13 1.54
CA LEU A 25 0.92 -6.27 0.50
C LEU A 25 2.20 -5.52 0.89
N ALA A 26 2.09 -4.35 1.55
CA ALA A 26 3.25 -3.64 2.12
C ALA A 26 4.00 -4.47 3.18
N GLY A 27 3.31 -5.40 3.83
CA GLY A 27 3.90 -6.41 4.74
C GLY A 27 4.39 -7.68 4.06
N GLY A 28 4.20 -7.83 2.74
CA GLY A 28 4.51 -9.07 2.01
C GLY A 28 3.46 -10.18 2.18
N ILE A 29 2.26 -9.85 2.65
CA ILE A 29 1.17 -10.81 2.88
C ILE A 29 0.28 -10.86 1.63
N PHE A 30 0.59 -11.78 0.72
CA PHE A 30 -0.13 -11.95 -0.56
C PHE A 30 -1.31 -12.94 -0.49
N HIS A 31 -1.41 -13.71 0.60
CA HIS A 31 -2.62 -14.47 0.95
C HIS A 31 -3.57 -13.56 1.72
N THR A 32 -4.42 -12.83 1.00
CA THR A 32 -5.14 -11.67 1.55
C THR A 32 -6.45 -12.01 2.27
N HIS A 33 -6.86 -13.29 2.34
CA HIS A 33 -8.03 -13.72 3.10
C HIS A 33 -7.92 -13.29 4.57
N HIS A 34 -8.95 -12.60 5.08
CA HIS A 34 -8.92 -11.96 6.40
C HIS A 34 -8.84 -12.98 7.55
N HIS A 35 -9.34 -14.19 7.34
CA HIS A 35 -9.39 -15.28 8.33
C HIS A 35 -8.02 -15.93 8.60
N LEU A 36 -7.02 -15.66 7.74
CA LEU A 36 -5.73 -16.36 7.76
C LEU A 36 -4.64 -15.56 8.50
N ALA A 37 -4.69 -14.22 8.46
CA ALA A 37 -3.75 -13.33 9.13
C ALA A 37 -4.28 -11.89 9.20
N ASP A 38 -4.13 -11.25 10.35
CA ASP A 38 -4.33 -9.81 10.55
C ASP A 38 -3.07 -9.19 11.18
N GLY A 39 -2.14 -8.73 10.32
CA GLY A 39 -0.92 -8.03 10.71
C GLY A 39 -0.92 -6.56 10.28
N ARG A 40 -2.10 -5.95 10.14
CA ARG A 40 -2.24 -4.65 9.46
C ARG A 40 -1.64 -3.50 10.25
N LEU A 41 -1.80 -3.50 11.58
CA LEU A 41 -1.27 -2.45 12.44
C LEU A 41 0.24 -2.60 12.65
N GLU A 42 0.73 -3.83 12.67
CA GLU A 42 2.15 -4.16 12.75
C GLU A 42 2.87 -3.67 11.49
N VAL A 43 2.28 -3.89 10.32
CA VAL A 43 2.82 -3.35 9.06
C VAL A 43 2.76 -1.82 9.06
N LEU A 44 1.64 -1.21 9.48
CA LEU A 44 1.53 0.25 9.57
C LEU A 44 2.60 0.84 10.49
N THR A 45 2.76 0.26 11.67
CA THR A 45 3.75 0.66 12.68
C THR A 45 5.16 0.49 12.14
N SER A 46 5.46 -0.62 11.46
CA SER A 46 6.75 -0.84 10.80
C SER A 46 7.03 0.23 9.74
N GLN A 47 6.02 0.63 8.95
CA GLN A 47 6.19 1.76 8.03
C GLN A 47 6.40 3.08 8.77
N GLY A 48 5.72 3.30 9.90
CA GLY A 48 5.94 4.44 10.78
C GLY A 48 7.38 4.51 11.33
N VAL A 49 7.94 3.37 11.75
CA VAL A 49 9.34 3.27 12.20
C VAL A 49 10.28 3.70 11.09
N LEU A 50 10.07 3.17 9.88
CA LEU A 50 10.90 3.49 8.72
C LEU A 50 10.71 4.92 8.19
N GLN A 51 9.61 5.59 8.57
CA GLN A 51 9.41 7.03 8.35
C GLN A 51 10.11 7.88 9.43
N GLY A 52 10.45 7.31 10.58
CA GLY A 52 11.06 8.03 11.69
C GLY A 52 10.04 8.69 12.63
N LEU A 53 8.83 8.14 12.74
CA LEU A 53 7.83 8.69 13.67
C LEU A 53 8.31 8.57 15.14
N PRO A 54 8.00 9.55 16.00
CA PRO A 54 8.28 9.48 17.42
C PRO A 54 7.67 8.26 18.10
N ALA A 55 8.29 7.78 19.18
CA ALA A 55 7.84 6.59 19.91
C ALA A 55 6.37 6.66 20.36
N ALA A 56 5.89 7.82 20.82
CA ALA A 56 4.49 8.00 21.19
C ALA A 56 3.53 7.78 20.01
N GLN A 57 3.91 8.23 18.81
CA GLN A 57 3.15 8.01 17.58
C GLN A 57 3.14 6.56 17.18
N LEU A 58 4.30 5.89 17.23
CA LEU A 58 4.42 4.47 16.95
C LEU A 58 3.59 3.61 17.89
N GLN A 59 3.59 3.93 19.18
CA GLN A 59 2.80 3.21 20.18
C GLN A 59 1.30 3.35 19.89
N ALA A 60 0.85 4.56 19.54
CA ALA A 60 -0.55 4.79 19.17
C ALA A 60 -0.95 4.03 17.90
N LEU A 61 -0.09 3.98 16.89
CA LEU A 61 -0.33 3.16 15.69
C LEU A 61 -0.45 1.67 16.07
N ALA A 62 0.43 1.17 16.93
CA ALA A 62 0.48 -0.24 17.32
C ALA A 62 -0.75 -0.69 18.13
N THR A 63 -1.34 0.21 18.93
CA THR A 63 -2.45 -0.10 19.84
C THR A 63 -3.82 0.36 19.33
N ALA A 64 -3.90 0.91 18.12
CA ALA A 64 -5.16 1.38 17.56
C ALA A 64 -6.16 0.23 17.32
N ALA A 65 -7.47 0.53 17.31
CA ALA A 65 -8.49 -0.49 17.01
C ALA A 65 -8.55 -0.87 15.51
N SER A 66 -8.03 -0.02 14.62
CA SER A 66 -8.04 -0.26 13.17
C SER A 66 -7.03 0.65 12.46
N VAL A 67 -6.67 0.29 11.22
CA VAL A 67 -5.79 1.11 10.35
C VAL A 67 -6.36 2.51 10.12
N ASP A 68 -7.68 2.65 9.93
CA ASP A 68 -8.27 3.99 9.76
C ASP A 68 -8.26 4.79 11.06
N GLY A 69 -8.45 4.12 12.21
CA GLY A 69 -8.31 4.75 13.53
C GLY A 69 -6.90 5.28 13.71
N ALA A 70 -5.90 4.42 13.54
CA ALA A 70 -4.49 4.75 13.63
C ALA A 70 -4.10 5.95 12.75
N LEU A 71 -4.50 5.94 11.48
CA LEU A 71 -4.20 7.02 10.53
C LEU A 71 -4.96 8.31 10.83
N ARG A 72 -6.16 8.23 11.41
CA ARG A 72 -6.95 9.40 11.82
C ARG A 72 -6.36 10.05 13.05
N ASP A 73 -5.99 9.24 14.05
CA ASP A 73 -5.39 9.70 15.30
C ASP A 73 -4.02 10.33 15.01
N LEU A 74 -3.21 9.68 14.16
CA LEU A 74 -1.97 10.28 13.68
C LEU A 74 -2.21 11.59 12.95
N ALA A 75 -3.23 11.67 12.07
CA ALA A 75 -3.53 12.92 11.35
C ALA A 75 -4.03 14.05 12.26
N ALA A 76 -4.63 13.72 13.41
CA ALA A 76 -5.02 14.69 14.43
C ALA A 76 -3.81 15.26 15.18
N TRP A 77 -2.73 14.49 15.30
CA TRP A 77 -1.45 14.95 15.85
C TRP A 77 -0.60 15.67 14.81
N ASP A 78 -0.47 15.08 13.63
CA ASP A 78 0.38 15.55 12.54
C ASP A 78 -0.20 15.05 11.20
N ARG A 79 -0.86 15.97 10.50
CA ARG A 79 -1.49 15.70 9.20
C ARG A 79 -0.45 15.33 8.14
N GLU A 80 0.72 15.96 8.16
CA GLU A 80 1.77 15.72 7.16
C GLU A 80 2.40 14.35 7.38
N ALA A 81 2.68 13.99 8.63
CA ALA A 81 3.18 12.66 8.98
C ALA A 81 2.18 11.56 8.56
N ALA A 82 0.88 11.76 8.77
CA ALA A 82 -0.13 10.80 8.34
C ALA A 82 -0.21 10.67 6.81
N ALA A 83 -0.11 11.78 6.07
CA ALA A 83 -0.08 11.77 4.61
C ALA A 83 1.18 11.05 4.09
N ALA A 84 2.35 11.39 4.63
CA ALA A 84 3.61 10.74 4.30
C ALA A 84 3.58 9.23 4.60
N LEU A 85 2.94 8.81 5.70
CA LEU A 85 2.79 7.39 6.04
C LEU A 85 1.94 6.65 5.01
N ARG A 86 0.84 7.25 4.54
CA ARG A 86 0.01 6.65 3.46
C ARG A 86 0.79 6.52 2.17
N GLN A 87 1.56 7.54 1.79
CA GLN A 87 2.42 7.50 0.60
C GLN A 87 3.48 6.40 0.71
N ARG A 88 4.09 6.29 1.89
CA ARG A 88 5.07 5.25 2.19
C ARG A 88 4.45 3.85 2.11
N VAL A 89 3.24 3.66 2.63
CA VAL A 89 2.51 2.39 2.49
C VAL A 89 2.27 2.07 1.01
N ALA A 90 1.82 3.04 0.21
CA ALA A 90 1.58 2.82 -1.22
C ALA A 90 2.87 2.42 -1.96
N ALA A 91 3.99 3.11 -1.71
CA ALA A 91 5.30 2.74 -2.26
C ALA A 91 5.77 1.35 -1.79
N ALA A 92 5.53 1.01 -0.53
CA ALA A 92 5.87 -0.31 0.00
C ALA A 92 5.04 -1.43 -0.65
N VAL A 93 3.77 -1.19 -1.00
CA VAL A 93 2.95 -2.14 -1.78
C VAL A 93 3.60 -2.45 -3.12
N GLU A 94 4.06 -1.44 -3.85
CA GLU A 94 4.74 -1.62 -5.15
C GLU A 94 6.03 -2.42 -4.99
N GLN A 95 6.88 -1.99 -4.05
CA GLN A 95 8.16 -2.65 -3.78
C GLN A 95 7.98 -4.13 -3.42
N ARG A 96 7.04 -4.43 -2.52
CA ARG A 96 6.77 -5.80 -2.08
C ARG A 96 6.13 -6.63 -3.19
N SER A 97 5.25 -6.05 -3.99
CA SER A 97 4.64 -6.73 -5.14
C SER A 97 5.69 -7.13 -6.17
N ARG A 98 6.63 -6.23 -6.48
CA ARG A 98 7.78 -6.53 -7.34
C ARG A 98 8.66 -7.64 -6.77
N ALA A 99 9.00 -7.57 -5.47
CA ALA A 99 9.80 -8.60 -4.82
C ALA A 99 9.10 -9.97 -4.82
N TYR A 100 7.78 -9.98 -4.63
CA TYR A 100 6.97 -11.20 -4.71
C TYR A 100 7.01 -11.81 -6.11
N LEU A 101 6.78 -11.01 -7.15
CA LEU A 101 6.85 -11.45 -8.55
C LEU A 101 8.23 -12.03 -8.90
N ALA A 102 9.30 -11.33 -8.53
CA ALA A 102 10.67 -11.78 -8.78
C ALA A 102 10.96 -13.15 -8.12
N ARG A 103 10.50 -13.36 -6.88
CA ARG A 103 10.62 -14.67 -6.20
C ARG A 103 9.87 -15.80 -6.92
N HIS A 104 8.87 -15.47 -7.73
CA HIS A 104 8.12 -16.42 -8.56
C HIS A 104 8.59 -16.43 -10.03
N GLY A 105 9.78 -15.89 -10.33
CA GLY A 105 10.36 -15.89 -11.67
C GLY A 105 9.80 -14.84 -12.63
N GLN A 106 8.91 -13.97 -12.14
CA GLN A 106 8.21 -12.96 -12.95
C GLN A 106 8.91 -11.60 -12.82
N HIS A 107 9.50 -11.11 -13.92
CA HIS A 107 10.32 -9.89 -13.91
C HIS A 107 9.76 -8.78 -14.83
N GLY A 108 8.85 -9.11 -15.74
CA GLY A 108 8.34 -8.17 -16.75
C GLY A 108 7.08 -7.41 -16.36
N LEU A 109 6.41 -7.76 -15.26
CA LEU A 109 5.19 -7.10 -14.81
C LEU A 109 5.52 -5.95 -13.85
N GLU A 110 5.20 -4.72 -14.27
CA GLU A 110 5.26 -3.53 -13.44
C GLU A 110 3.96 -3.37 -12.64
N VAL A 111 4.07 -3.11 -11.34
CA VAL A 111 2.92 -3.03 -10.43
C VAL A 111 2.90 -1.69 -9.71
N GLY A 112 1.96 -0.82 -10.08
CA GLY A 112 1.67 0.43 -9.38
C GLY A 112 0.58 0.25 -8.33
N ALA A 113 0.54 1.12 -7.31
CA ALA A 113 -0.47 1.07 -6.27
C ALA A 113 -1.12 2.45 -6.01
N VAL A 114 -2.43 2.47 -5.88
CA VAL A 114 -3.21 3.64 -5.48
C VAL A 114 -4.15 3.23 -4.34
N LEU A 115 -4.09 4.00 -3.25
CA LEU A 115 -4.86 3.77 -2.03
C LEU A 115 -6.06 4.71 -2.01
N PHE A 116 -7.22 4.17 -1.63
CA PHE A 116 -8.39 4.98 -1.28
C PHE A 116 -8.86 4.70 0.16
N ASP A 117 -9.56 5.66 0.73
CA ASP A 117 -10.12 5.58 2.08
C ASP A 117 -11.58 5.05 2.08
N ARG A 118 -12.29 5.13 3.21
CA ARG A 118 -13.69 4.64 3.26
C ARG A 118 -14.67 5.48 2.42
N ASN A 119 -14.33 6.73 2.17
CA ASN A 119 -15.12 7.65 1.35
C ASN A 119 -14.85 7.47 -0.15
N ARG A 120 -13.96 6.52 -0.50
CA ARG A 120 -13.50 6.26 -1.89
C ARG A 120 -12.70 7.42 -2.46
N GLU A 121 -12.12 8.24 -1.61
CA GLU A 121 -11.21 9.30 -2.01
C GLU A 121 -9.79 8.75 -2.08
N ILE A 122 -9.06 9.12 -3.13
CA ILE A 122 -7.65 8.73 -3.28
C ILE A 122 -6.86 9.45 -2.18
N CYS A 123 -6.19 8.67 -1.33
CA CYS A 123 -5.44 9.20 -0.20
C CYS A 123 -3.92 9.01 -0.32
N ALA A 124 -3.46 8.14 -1.22
CA ALA A 124 -2.04 8.00 -1.56
C ALA A 124 -1.84 7.22 -2.87
N SER A 125 -0.67 7.36 -3.46
CA SER A 125 -0.24 6.62 -4.65
C SER A 125 1.25 6.32 -4.57
N GLY A 126 1.64 5.09 -4.87
CA GLY A 126 3.05 4.81 -5.05
C GLY A 126 3.57 5.49 -6.32
N PRO A 127 4.90 5.62 -6.48
CA PRO A 127 5.48 6.34 -7.62
C PRO A 127 5.00 5.83 -8.98
N LEU A 128 4.94 4.50 -9.16
CA LEU A 128 4.45 3.92 -10.41
C LEU A 128 2.92 4.02 -10.49
N GLY A 129 2.22 3.84 -9.37
CA GLY A 129 0.77 3.99 -9.29
C GLY A 129 0.30 5.37 -9.74
N GLN A 130 1.02 6.43 -9.37
CA GLN A 130 0.75 7.79 -9.81
C GLN A 130 0.92 7.93 -11.33
N GLN A 131 2.01 7.39 -11.89
CA GLN A 131 2.26 7.42 -13.34
C GLN A 131 1.17 6.67 -14.12
N LEU A 132 0.84 5.45 -13.70
CA LEU A 132 -0.18 4.63 -14.34
C LEU A 132 -1.57 5.24 -14.22
N LEU A 133 -1.90 5.85 -13.07
CA LEU A 133 -3.18 6.52 -12.88
C LEU A 133 -3.31 7.75 -13.80
N GLN A 134 -2.23 8.51 -13.97
CA GLN A 134 -2.21 9.66 -14.86
C GLN A 134 -2.35 9.21 -16.32
N ALA A 135 -1.56 8.24 -16.76
CA ALA A 135 -1.67 7.63 -18.09
C ALA A 135 -3.09 7.11 -18.38
N PHE A 136 -3.73 6.47 -17.40
CA PHE A 136 -5.12 6.02 -17.52
C PHE A 136 -6.12 7.17 -17.69
N ARG A 137 -5.94 8.29 -16.96
CA ARG A 137 -6.79 9.49 -17.09
C ARG A 137 -6.62 10.16 -18.46
N ASP A 138 -5.39 10.16 -18.97
CA ASP A 138 -5.03 10.78 -20.25
C ASP A 138 -5.37 9.88 -21.46
N ARG A 139 -5.85 8.64 -21.21
CA ARG A 139 -6.08 7.58 -22.21
C ARG A 139 -4.82 7.17 -22.98
N ASP A 140 -3.65 7.44 -22.42
CA ASP A 140 -2.35 7.08 -22.99
C ASP A 140 -1.87 5.76 -22.36
N LEU A 141 -2.44 4.65 -22.80
CA LEU A 141 -2.20 3.33 -22.20
C LEU A 141 -1.06 2.54 -22.86
N GLY A 142 -0.36 3.15 -23.83
CA GLY A 142 0.65 2.51 -24.68
C GLY A 142 0.09 1.48 -25.65
#